data_AF-A0A7G8VJL9-F1
#
_entry.id   AF-A0A7G8VJL9-F1
#
_cell.length_a   1.000
_cell.length_b   1.000
_cell.length_c   1.000
_cell.angle_alpha   90.00
_cell.angle_beta   90.00
_cell.angle_gamma   90.00
#
_symmetry.space_group_name_H-M   'P 1'
#
loop_
_entity.id
_entity.type
_entity.pdbx_description
1 polymer ?
#
loop_
_entity_poly.entity_id
_entity_poly.type
_entity_poly.pdbx_seq_one_letter_code
_entity_poly.pdbx_strand_id
1 'polypeptide(L)'
;MAKQTRAERRRERARGKLASAGGSMTFVGLLLLVVPGFMQGTIIGTLGPALRPAGWAALVVGAALLGLHYVMARMAASPQAEPIEQSRPTVRATRPTPPPAVATPREPVLASEPSQPTPSRSEPSPKQAQQWSAAVLAAIEWRRFEALCEALYAQAGFTTRSQSHGADGGIDIWLHSKHSDVPRIVQCKHWQSKAVGVKEVREFLGVMASHQLKSGTYVTSSTFSAEALAFAKANGIHAQDGTALLKLIGQRTTEQQAALLAVAYEGEYWRPTCASCGTKMVERNSTKSEGSFWGCANYPKCRGRTIPKSKVSATV
;
A
#
# COMPACT_ATOMS: atom_id res chain seq x y z
N MET A 1 8.66 25.67 -5.97
CA MET A 1 7.86 24.45 -6.27
C MET A 1 6.46 24.63 -5.70
N ALA A 2 5.52 25.20 -6.46
CA ALA A 2 4.16 25.46 -5.97
C ALA A 2 3.41 24.14 -5.71
N LYS A 3 2.76 24.00 -4.54
CA LYS A 3 1.98 22.82 -4.18
C LYS A 3 0.75 22.73 -5.07
N GLN A 4 0.71 21.76 -5.98
CA GLN A 4 -0.47 21.47 -6.81
C GLN A 4 -1.73 21.30 -5.96
N THR A 5 -2.80 21.95 -6.38
CA THR A 5 -4.08 21.97 -5.65
C THR A 5 -4.76 20.58 -5.71
N ARG A 6 -5.63 20.27 -4.74
CA ARG A 6 -6.39 19.00 -4.73
C ARG A 6 -7.26 18.81 -5.98
N ALA A 7 -7.69 19.92 -6.60
CA ALA A 7 -8.47 19.92 -7.84
C ALA A 7 -7.62 19.52 -9.05
N GLU A 8 -6.38 20.00 -9.15
CA GLU A 8 -5.43 19.63 -10.21
C GLU A 8 -5.11 18.14 -10.19
N ARG A 9 -4.80 17.58 -9.01
CA ARG A 9 -4.53 16.14 -8.85
C ARG A 9 -5.71 15.25 -9.23
N ARG A 10 -6.95 15.71 -9.01
CA ARG A 10 -8.16 14.98 -9.43
C ARG A 10 -8.33 15.00 -10.95
N ARG A 11 -8.03 16.13 -11.59
CA ARG A 11 -8.09 16.29 -13.06
C ARG A 11 -7.01 15.45 -13.75
N GLU A 12 -5.78 15.42 -13.21
CA GLU A 12 -4.70 14.56 -13.74
C GLU A 12 -5.05 13.07 -13.62
N ARG A 13 -5.56 12.61 -12.47
CA ARG A 13 -6.01 11.22 -12.31
C ARG A 13 -7.16 10.86 -13.25
N ALA A 14 -8.09 11.77 -13.50
CA ALA A 14 -9.18 11.55 -14.46
C ALA A 14 -8.64 11.47 -15.90
N ARG A 15 -7.69 12.34 -16.27
CA ARG A 15 -7.01 12.32 -17.58
C ARG A 15 -6.24 11.03 -17.82
N GLY A 16 -5.52 10.53 -16.81
CA GLY A 16 -4.78 9.27 -16.88
C GLY A 16 -5.71 8.06 -17.10
N LYS A 17 -6.88 8.03 -16.44
CA LYS A 17 -7.89 6.99 -16.64
C LYS A 17 -8.53 7.02 -18.03
N LEU A 18 -8.75 8.22 -18.59
CA LEU A 18 -9.27 8.38 -19.95
C LEU A 18 -8.25 7.88 -21.00
N ALA A 19 -6.97 8.19 -20.82
CA ALA A 19 -5.91 7.71 -21.69
C ALA A 19 -5.74 6.19 -21.64
N SER A 20 -5.74 5.59 -20.44
CA SER A 20 -5.62 4.13 -20.29
C SER A 20 -6.84 3.38 -20.83
N ALA A 21 -8.05 3.94 -20.66
CA ALA A 21 -9.27 3.39 -21.22
C ALA A 21 -9.31 3.47 -22.75
N GLY A 22 -8.88 4.61 -23.34
CA GLY A 22 -8.77 4.77 -24.80
C GLY A 22 -7.75 3.82 -25.43
N GLY A 23 -6.57 3.68 -24.81
CA GLY A 23 -5.54 2.72 -25.25
C GLY A 23 -6.00 1.26 -25.16
N SER A 24 -6.74 0.90 -24.11
CA SER A 24 -7.27 -0.47 -23.96
C SER A 24 -8.34 -0.80 -25.01
N MET A 25 -9.27 0.11 -25.29
CA MET A 25 -10.31 -0.13 -26.30
C MET A 25 -9.79 -0.15 -27.73
N THR A 26 -8.79 0.68 -28.06
CA THR A 26 -8.13 0.62 -29.37
C THR A 26 -7.40 -0.71 -29.58
N PHE A 27 -6.70 -1.22 -28.56
CA PHE A 27 -6.05 -2.52 -28.60
C PHE A 27 -7.04 -3.67 -28.79
N VAL A 28 -8.16 -3.68 -28.04
CA VAL A 28 -9.22 -4.70 -28.19
C VAL A 28 -9.85 -4.64 -29.58
N GLY A 29 -10.11 -3.44 -30.12
CA GLY A 29 -10.64 -3.27 -31.47
C GLY A 29 -9.69 -3.81 -32.55
N LEU A 30 -8.39 -3.54 -32.45
CA LEU A 30 -7.37 -4.10 -33.35
C LEU A 30 -7.29 -5.62 -33.24
N LEU A 31 -7.30 -6.16 -32.02
CA LEU A 31 -7.27 -7.61 -31.77
C LEU A 31 -8.46 -8.30 -32.45
N LEU A 32 -9.67 -7.78 -32.25
CA LEU A 32 -10.91 -8.33 -32.84
C LEU A 32 -10.93 -8.27 -34.38
N LEU A 33 -10.19 -7.34 -34.99
CA LEU A 33 -10.12 -7.21 -36.45
C LEU A 33 -8.99 -8.03 -37.08
N VAL A 34 -7.85 -8.18 -36.39
CA VAL A 34 -6.65 -8.84 -36.94
C VAL A 34 -6.64 -10.34 -36.66
N VAL A 35 -7.04 -10.77 -35.46
CA VAL A 35 -6.99 -12.19 -35.06
C VAL A 35 -7.80 -13.11 -35.97
N PRO A 36 -9.01 -12.75 -36.44
CA PRO A 36 -9.76 -13.59 -37.37
C PRO A 36 -9.09 -13.78 -38.74
N GLY A 37 -8.15 -12.91 -39.14
CA GLY A 37 -7.42 -13.00 -40.41
C GLY A 37 -6.16 -13.86 -40.36
N PHE A 38 -5.63 -14.16 -39.17
CA PHE A 38 -4.41 -14.94 -38.98
C PHE A 38 -4.65 -16.41 -38.58
N MET A 39 -5.86 -16.74 -38.14
CA MET A 39 -6.20 -18.15 -37.91
C MET A 39 -6.47 -18.82 -39.27
N GLN A 40 -5.87 -19.96 -39.55
CA GLN A 40 -6.20 -20.80 -40.71
C GLN A 40 -7.03 -21.98 -40.19
N GLY A 41 -8.34 -22.00 -40.48
CA GLY A 41 -9.24 -23.08 -40.07
C GLY A 41 -10.72 -22.84 -40.43
N THR A 42 -11.48 -23.93 -40.53
CA THR A 42 -12.87 -23.99 -41.03
C THR A 42 -13.90 -23.21 -40.18
N ILE A 43 -13.51 -22.71 -39.00
CA ILE A 43 -14.38 -21.98 -38.05
C ILE A 43 -14.56 -20.49 -38.43
N ILE A 44 -13.81 -19.98 -39.41
CA ILE A 44 -13.78 -18.55 -39.79
C ILE A 44 -15.03 -18.11 -40.58
N GLY A 45 -15.71 -19.04 -41.25
CA GLY A 45 -16.80 -18.73 -42.17
C GLY A 45 -18.01 -18.02 -41.55
N THR A 46 -18.21 -18.16 -40.23
CA THR A 46 -19.39 -17.60 -39.53
C THR A 46 -19.04 -16.61 -38.43
N LEU A 47 -17.90 -16.77 -37.74
CA LEU A 47 -17.56 -15.96 -36.57
C LEU A 47 -16.82 -14.66 -36.93
N GLY A 48 -16.00 -14.68 -37.97
CA GLY A 48 -15.21 -13.51 -38.39
C GLY A 48 -16.08 -12.31 -38.79
N PRO A 49 -17.08 -12.47 -39.69
CA PRO A 49 -17.98 -11.38 -40.07
C PRO A 49 -18.82 -10.83 -38.92
N ALA A 50 -19.21 -11.68 -37.95
CA ALA A 50 -20.03 -11.29 -36.81
C ALA A 50 -19.28 -10.41 -35.78
N LEU A 51 -17.96 -10.53 -35.70
CA LEU A 51 -17.13 -9.77 -34.75
C LEU A 51 -16.62 -8.43 -35.31
N ARG A 52 -16.68 -8.23 -36.64
CA ARG A 52 -16.22 -6.99 -37.30
C ARG A 52 -16.97 -5.73 -36.83
N PRO A 53 -18.32 -5.72 -36.68
CA PRO A 53 -19.03 -4.54 -36.18
C PRO A 53 -18.58 -4.16 -34.77
N ALA A 54 -18.35 -5.14 -33.89
CA ALA A 54 -17.87 -4.91 -32.54
C ALA A 54 -16.41 -4.39 -32.52
N GLY A 55 -15.54 -4.92 -33.40
CA GLY A 55 -14.17 -4.45 -33.56
C GLY A 55 -14.10 -2.99 -34.03
N TRP A 56 -14.90 -2.62 -35.04
CA TRP A 56 -14.99 -1.24 -35.51
C TRP A 56 -15.60 -0.30 -34.47
N ALA A 57 -16.65 -0.71 -33.75
CA ALA A 57 -17.23 0.09 -32.68
C ALA A 57 -16.21 0.37 -31.56
N ALA A 58 -15.44 -0.65 -31.14
CA ALA A 58 -14.39 -0.50 -30.14
C ALA A 58 -13.26 0.44 -30.61
N LEU A 59 -12.86 0.36 -31.89
CA LEU A 59 -11.87 1.27 -32.48
C LEU A 59 -12.35 2.72 -32.50
N VAL A 60 -13.60 2.97 -32.93
CA VAL A 60 -14.17 4.33 -32.98
C VAL A 60 -14.26 4.93 -31.58
N VAL A 61 -14.75 4.18 -30.60
CA VAL A 61 -14.83 4.64 -29.21
C VAL A 61 -13.43 4.90 -28.64
N GLY A 62 -12.47 4.00 -28.88
CA GLY A 62 -11.08 4.17 -28.47
C GLY A 62 -10.43 5.41 -29.09
N ALA A 63 -10.59 5.63 -30.39
CA ALA A 63 -10.08 6.80 -31.11
C ALA A 63 -10.74 8.11 -30.63
N ALA A 64 -12.04 8.11 -30.36
CA ALA A 64 -12.75 9.26 -29.82
C ALA A 64 -12.25 9.64 -28.41
N LEU A 65 -11.99 8.66 -27.54
CA LEU A 65 -11.44 8.91 -26.20
C LEU A 65 -10.01 9.44 -26.25
N LEU A 66 -9.17 8.92 -27.14
CA LEU A 66 -7.81 9.43 -27.36
C LEU A 66 -7.81 10.83 -27.97
N GLY A 67 -8.70 11.10 -28.92
CA GLY A 67 -8.92 12.43 -29.49
C GLY A 67 -9.38 13.44 -28.44
N LEU A 68 -10.34 13.05 -27.58
CA LEU A 68 -10.79 13.87 -26.47
C LEU A 68 -9.65 14.14 -25.47
N HIS A 69 -8.85 13.12 -25.15
CA HIS A 69 -7.66 13.28 -24.30
C HIS A 69 -6.66 14.28 -24.92
N TYR A 70 -6.39 14.16 -26.22
CA TYR A 70 -5.49 15.04 -26.96
C TYR A 70 -5.97 16.50 -26.97
N VAL A 71 -7.26 16.73 -27.25
CA VAL A 71 -7.86 18.08 -27.22
C VAL A 71 -7.80 18.67 -25.81
N MET A 72 -8.15 17.88 -24.77
CA MET A 72 -8.07 18.33 -23.38
C MET A 72 -6.62 18.63 -22.93
N ALA A 73 -5.63 17.90 -23.45
CA ALA A 73 -4.22 18.16 -23.22
C ALA A 73 -3.76 19.43 -23.94
N ARG A 74 -4.19 19.64 -25.20
CA ARG A 74 -3.86 20.81 -26.00
C ARG A 74 -4.48 22.10 -25.44
N MET A 75 -5.73 22.05 -25.00
CA MET A 75 -6.38 23.20 -24.32
C MET A 75 -5.71 23.55 -23.00
N ALA A 76 -5.11 22.58 -22.32
CA ALA A 76 -4.33 22.82 -21.10
C ALA A 76 -2.93 23.38 -21.36
N ALA A 77 -2.44 23.25 -22.60
CA ALA A 77 -1.12 23.70 -23.04
C ALA A 77 -1.14 25.07 -23.77
N SER A 78 -2.31 25.70 -23.94
CA SER A 78 -2.39 27.06 -24.50
C SER A 78 -1.67 28.06 -23.55
N PRO A 79 -0.62 28.75 -24.02
CA PRO A 79 0.03 29.79 -23.23
C PRO A 79 -0.93 30.98 -23.07
N GLN A 80 -1.21 31.38 -21.84
CA GLN A 80 -1.86 32.66 -21.59
C GLN A 80 -0.91 33.78 -22.05
N ALA A 81 -1.41 34.66 -22.91
CA ALA A 81 -0.75 35.89 -23.31
C ALA A 81 -0.55 36.80 -22.10
N GLU A 82 0.67 37.31 -21.94
CA GLU A 82 1.05 38.29 -20.92
C GLU A 82 0.24 39.59 -21.05
N PRO A 83 -0.25 40.18 -19.95
CA PRO A 83 -0.83 41.52 -19.98
C PRO A 83 0.24 42.60 -20.17
N ILE A 84 0.02 43.43 -21.18
CA ILE A 84 0.82 44.60 -21.55
C ILE A 84 0.90 45.60 -20.38
N GLU A 85 2.13 45.89 -19.97
CA GLU A 85 2.52 46.94 -19.01
C GLU A 85 2.33 48.33 -19.65
N GLN A 86 1.32 49.07 -19.20
CA GLN A 86 1.07 50.45 -19.64
C GLN A 86 1.71 51.46 -18.68
N SER A 87 2.60 52.25 -19.26
CA SER A 87 3.38 53.32 -18.66
C SER A 87 2.66 54.67 -18.69
N ARG A 88 2.72 55.46 -17.61
CA ARG A 88 2.92 56.95 -17.56
C ARG A 88 2.56 57.55 -16.18
N PRO A 89 2.98 58.79 -15.84
CA PRO A 89 4.29 59.42 -15.98
C PRO A 89 4.81 60.04 -14.66
N THR A 90 6.10 60.34 -14.67
CA THR A 90 6.92 61.07 -13.70
C THR A 90 6.40 62.46 -13.32
N VAL A 91 6.34 62.76 -12.02
CA VAL A 91 6.56 64.11 -11.45
C VAL A 91 7.39 63.99 -10.16
N ARG A 92 8.18 65.03 -9.91
CA ARG A 92 9.52 65.09 -9.33
C ARG A 92 9.52 65.88 -8.02
N ALA A 93 10.27 65.39 -7.01
CA ALA A 93 10.89 66.11 -5.87
C ALA A 93 9.90 66.85 -4.91
N THR A 94 10.13 67.07 -3.62
CA THR A 94 11.33 67.35 -2.79
C THR A 94 11.01 67.04 -1.31
N ARG A 95 12.04 66.75 -0.51
CA ARG A 95 12.05 66.83 0.97
C ARG A 95 12.38 68.28 1.39
N PRO A 96 11.77 68.85 2.46
CA PRO A 96 12.51 69.15 3.71
C PRO A 96 11.76 68.84 5.02
N THR A 97 12.53 68.86 6.11
CA THR A 97 12.35 68.39 7.50
C THR A 97 11.53 69.35 8.43
N PRO A 98 11.36 69.14 9.77
CA PRO A 98 10.13 69.37 10.60
C PRO A 98 10.29 70.58 11.56
N PRO A 99 9.75 70.70 12.82
CA PRO A 99 8.58 70.17 13.59
C PRO A 99 7.74 71.38 14.15
N PRO A 100 7.07 71.43 15.36
CA PRO A 100 6.64 70.42 16.35
C PRO A 100 5.14 70.57 16.78
N ALA A 101 4.65 69.62 17.61
CA ALA A 101 3.97 69.89 18.89
C ALA A 101 2.88 68.87 19.27
N VAL A 102 3.16 68.14 20.36
CA VAL A 102 2.26 67.89 21.49
C VAL A 102 1.04 66.98 21.26
N ALA A 103 1.15 65.71 21.69
CA ALA A 103 0.49 65.22 22.91
C ALA A 103 0.69 63.70 23.06
N THR A 104 1.46 63.31 24.07
CA THR A 104 1.45 62.00 24.73
C THR A 104 0.19 61.89 25.63
N PRO A 105 0.03 60.86 26.50
CA PRO A 105 0.44 59.44 26.47
C PRO A 105 -0.72 58.50 26.89
N ARG A 106 -0.76 57.24 26.43
CA ARG A 106 -1.17 56.09 27.26
C ARG A 106 -0.57 54.78 26.73
N GLU A 107 0.52 54.35 27.38
CA GLU A 107 0.80 52.93 27.62
C GLU A 107 0.06 52.54 28.93
N PRO A 108 -0.23 51.25 29.24
CA PRO A 108 0.85 50.36 29.62
C PRO A 108 0.63 48.84 29.36
N VAL A 109 1.70 48.08 29.64
CA VAL A 109 1.76 46.70 30.19
C VAL A 109 2.05 45.55 29.22
N LEU A 110 3.36 45.26 29.16
CA LEU A 110 4.01 44.02 29.59
C LEU A 110 3.89 42.75 28.74
N ALA A 111 5.06 42.30 28.32
CA ALA A 111 5.39 41.03 27.69
C ALA A 111 4.96 39.82 28.53
N SER A 112 4.66 38.71 27.84
CA SER A 112 4.74 37.36 28.40
C SER A 112 5.11 36.36 27.30
N GLU A 113 6.02 35.46 27.68
CA GLU A 113 6.81 34.50 26.92
C GLU A 113 6.05 33.49 26.03
N PRO A 114 6.74 32.88 25.05
CA PRO A 114 6.17 31.82 24.23
C PRO A 114 6.00 30.52 25.02
N SER A 115 4.75 30.04 25.08
CA SER A 115 4.36 28.80 25.74
C SER A 115 5.08 27.58 25.13
N GLN A 116 5.82 26.85 25.95
CA GLN A 116 6.38 25.55 25.60
C GLN A 116 5.26 24.53 25.30
N PRO A 117 5.45 23.63 24.31
CA PRO A 117 4.50 22.55 24.05
C PRO A 117 4.56 21.51 25.16
N THR A 118 3.40 21.22 25.74
CA THR A 118 3.16 20.14 26.71
C THR A 118 3.65 18.79 26.15
N PRO A 119 4.41 17.98 26.91
CA PRO A 119 4.80 16.65 26.45
C PRO A 119 3.57 15.75 26.37
N SER A 120 3.26 15.30 25.16
CA SER A 120 2.31 14.23 24.88
C SER A 120 2.63 13.02 25.76
N ARG A 121 1.67 12.62 26.59
CA ARG A 121 1.72 11.44 27.45
C ARG A 121 1.91 10.18 26.60
N SER A 122 3.15 9.69 26.52
CA SER A 122 3.48 8.41 25.89
C SER A 122 2.82 7.29 26.70
N GLU A 123 1.94 6.51 26.07
CA GLU A 123 1.50 5.23 26.64
C GLU A 123 2.72 4.31 26.84
N PRO A 124 2.80 3.54 27.94
CA PRO A 124 3.92 2.65 28.18
C PRO A 124 3.97 1.54 27.12
N SER A 125 5.03 1.52 26.32
CA SER A 125 5.33 0.42 25.40
C SER A 125 5.47 -0.90 26.18
N PRO A 126 4.88 -2.01 25.71
CA PRO A 126 5.07 -3.31 26.34
C PRO A 126 6.56 -3.68 26.40
N LYS A 127 7.00 -4.31 27.51
CA LYS A 127 8.39 -4.72 27.70
C LYS A 127 8.81 -5.67 26.56
N GLN A 128 9.81 -5.28 25.79
CA GLN A 128 10.36 -6.08 24.69
C GLN A 128 11.08 -7.31 25.24
N ALA A 129 10.85 -8.47 24.65
CA ALA A 129 11.62 -9.67 24.97
C ALA A 129 13.05 -9.53 24.43
N GLN A 130 14.01 -10.17 25.09
CA GLN A 130 15.43 -10.20 24.68
C GLN A 130 15.78 -11.45 23.85
N GLN A 131 14.89 -12.44 23.82
CA GLN A 131 15.11 -13.74 23.18
C GLN A 131 13.91 -14.15 22.32
N TRP A 132 14.18 -14.92 21.27
CA TRP A 132 13.16 -15.42 20.36
C TRP A 132 12.26 -16.47 21.00
N SER A 133 10.96 -16.27 20.89
CA SER A 133 9.93 -17.20 21.36
C SER A 133 8.61 -16.96 20.62
N ALA A 134 7.64 -17.86 20.81
CA ALA A 134 6.29 -17.67 20.29
C ALA A 134 5.63 -16.38 20.80
N ALA A 135 6.01 -15.92 22.01
CA ALA A 135 5.51 -14.66 22.57
C ALA A 135 5.94 -13.44 21.74
N VAL A 136 7.13 -13.45 21.15
CA VAL A 136 7.60 -12.39 20.24
C VAL A 136 6.69 -12.33 19.01
N LEU A 137 6.42 -13.48 18.38
CA LEU A 137 5.54 -13.55 17.21
C LEU A 137 4.10 -13.11 17.54
N ALA A 138 3.60 -13.42 18.75
CA ALA A 138 2.27 -13.01 19.18
C ALA A 138 2.16 -11.52 19.51
N ALA A 139 3.25 -10.89 19.97
CA ALA A 139 3.28 -9.49 20.40
C ALA A 139 3.35 -8.47 19.25
N ILE A 140 3.87 -8.89 18.09
CA ILE A 140 4.03 -8.03 16.93
C ILE A 140 2.78 -8.07 16.03
N GLU A 141 2.49 -6.97 15.36
CA GLU A 141 1.40 -6.87 14.39
C GLU A 141 1.79 -7.42 13.00
N TRP A 142 0.80 -7.63 12.15
CA TRP A 142 0.95 -8.33 10.87
C TRP A 142 1.99 -7.70 9.92
N ARG A 143 2.12 -6.36 9.86
CA ARG A 143 3.18 -5.70 9.05
C ARG A 143 4.57 -5.92 9.61
N ARG A 144 4.71 -6.07 10.93
CA ARG A 144 6.00 -6.40 11.55
C ARG A 144 6.35 -7.86 11.33
N PHE A 145 5.35 -8.74 11.32
CA PHE A 145 5.55 -10.12 10.91
C PHE A 145 6.01 -10.25 9.45
N GLU A 146 5.40 -9.50 8.53
CA GLU A 146 5.86 -9.41 7.12
C GLU A 146 7.31 -8.91 7.02
N ALA A 147 7.64 -7.82 7.71
CA ALA A 147 8.99 -7.24 7.73
C ALA A 147 10.02 -8.21 8.33
N LEU A 148 9.66 -8.93 9.40
CA LEU A 148 10.49 -9.97 9.99
C LEU A 148 10.78 -11.10 9.00
N CYS A 149 9.76 -11.59 8.29
CA CYS A 149 9.93 -12.63 7.28
C CYS A 149 10.83 -12.14 6.15
N GLU A 150 10.63 -10.92 5.67
CA GLU A 150 11.47 -10.31 4.65
C GLU A 150 12.94 -10.23 5.09
N ALA A 151 13.20 -9.70 6.28
CA ALA A 151 14.55 -9.60 6.84
C ALA A 151 15.21 -10.98 7.00
N LEU A 152 14.45 -11.99 7.43
CA LEU A 152 14.96 -13.37 7.55
C LEU A 152 15.37 -13.96 6.20
N TYR A 153 14.59 -13.73 5.14
CA TYR A 153 14.96 -14.18 3.80
C TYR A 153 16.13 -13.39 3.22
N ALA A 154 16.22 -12.08 3.50
CA ALA A 154 17.38 -11.28 3.13
C ALA A 154 18.66 -11.82 3.78
N GLN A 155 18.63 -12.19 5.07
CA GLN A 155 19.74 -12.83 5.76
C GLN A 155 20.11 -14.20 5.16
N ALA A 156 19.17 -14.89 4.50
CA ALA A 156 19.44 -16.13 3.78
C ALA A 156 20.05 -15.91 2.37
N GLY A 157 20.33 -14.66 1.99
CA GLY A 157 21.00 -14.31 0.73
C GLY A 157 20.06 -14.00 -0.44
N PHE A 158 18.74 -13.95 -0.21
CA PHE A 158 17.79 -13.53 -1.23
C PHE A 158 17.76 -12.01 -1.39
N THR A 159 17.58 -11.54 -2.62
CA THR A 159 17.15 -10.16 -2.84
C THR A 159 15.64 -10.11 -2.66
N THR A 160 15.18 -9.31 -1.69
CA THR A 160 13.77 -9.21 -1.33
C THR A 160 13.14 -7.94 -1.88
N ARG A 161 11.86 -8.02 -2.22
CA ARG A 161 11.01 -6.86 -2.53
C ARG A 161 9.66 -7.06 -1.86
N SER A 162 9.41 -6.33 -0.77
CA SER A 162 8.07 -6.14 -0.23
C SER A 162 7.34 -4.99 -0.91
N GLN A 163 6.02 -5.10 -1.01
CA GLN A 163 5.19 -3.98 -1.45
C GLN A 163 4.33 -3.46 -0.29
N SER A 164 4.52 -2.17 0.00
CA SER A 164 3.64 -1.46 0.90
C SER A 164 2.40 -0.99 0.13
N HIS A 165 1.31 -1.77 0.25
CA HIS A 165 -0.07 -1.43 -0.18
C HIS A 165 -0.42 -1.80 -1.63
N GLY A 166 -1.32 -2.78 -1.79
CA GLY A 166 -1.90 -3.13 -3.08
C GLY A 166 -2.59 -4.49 -3.03
N ALA A 167 -3.61 -4.67 -3.87
CA ALA A 167 -4.31 -5.94 -4.05
C ALA A 167 -3.48 -6.88 -4.95
N ASP A 168 -2.24 -7.20 -4.54
CA ASP A 168 -1.31 -8.03 -5.32
C ASP A 168 -1.66 -9.53 -5.19
N GLY A 169 -2.96 -9.83 -5.18
CA GLY A 169 -3.52 -11.18 -5.11
C GLY A 169 -3.22 -11.95 -3.82
N GLY A 170 -2.38 -11.44 -2.91
CA GLY A 170 -1.94 -12.13 -1.71
C GLY A 170 -0.43 -12.39 -1.63
N ILE A 171 0.39 -11.76 -2.46
CA ILE A 171 1.86 -11.83 -2.33
C ILE A 171 2.35 -10.73 -1.38
N ASP A 172 3.13 -11.11 -0.38
CA ASP A 172 3.70 -10.17 0.59
C ASP A 172 5.18 -9.88 0.29
N ILE A 173 5.94 -10.88 -0.18
CA ILE A 173 7.37 -10.74 -0.49
C ILE A 173 7.72 -11.46 -1.79
N TRP A 174 8.44 -10.77 -2.67
CA TRP A 174 9.12 -11.37 -3.82
C TRP A 174 10.57 -11.66 -3.47
N LEU A 175 11.02 -12.88 -3.73
CA LEU A 175 12.38 -13.35 -3.50
C LEU A 175 13.06 -13.66 -4.82
N HIS A 176 14.26 -13.11 -5.00
CA HIS A 176 15.14 -13.41 -6.13
C HIS A 176 16.43 -14.04 -5.62
N SER A 177 16.78 -15.20 -6.18
CA SER A 177 18.05 -15.88 -5.91
C SER A 177 19.10 -15.39 -6.90
N LYS A 178 20.36 -15.30 -6.47
CA LYS A 178 21.48 -15.05 -7.39
C LYS A 178 21.77 -16.25 -8.31
N HIS A 179 21.24 -17.42 -7.97
CA HIS A 179 21.51 -18.69 -8.67
C HIS A 179 20.32 -19.17 -9.52
N SER A 180 19.25 -18.37 -9.65
CA SER A 180 18.09 -18.73 -10.45
C SER A 180 17.35 -17.48 -10.93
N ASP A 181 16.99 -17.47 -12.21
CA ASP A 181 16.20 -16.39 -12.81
C ASP A 181 14.70 -16.50 -12.49
N VAL A 182 14.26 -17.61 -11.89
CA VAL A 182 12.86 -17.82 -11.51
C VAL A 182 12.60 -17.21 -10.12
N PRO A 183 11.74 -16.17 -10.01
CA PRO A 183 11.42 -15.59 -8.72
C PRO A 183 10.58 -16.55 -7.87
N ARG A 184 10.65 -16.39 -6.55
CA ARG A 184 9.79 -17.09 -5.60
C ARG A 184 8.92 -16.08 -4.87
N ILE A 185 7.66 -16.43 -4.65
CA ILE A 185 6.72 -15.60 -3.89
C ILE A 185 6.56 -16.15 -2.48
N VAL A 186 6.33 -15.23 -1.54
CA VAL A 186 6.00 -15.54 -0.15
C VAL A 186 4.69 -14.85 0.21
N GLN A 187 3.77 -15.63 0.78
CA GLN A 187 2.60 -15.09 1.48
C GLN A 187 2.77 -15.30 2.98
N CYS A 188 2.62 -14.22 3.73
CA CYS A 188 2.61 -14.18 5.18
C CYS A 188 1.17 -14.11 5.70
N LYS A 189 0.87 -14.90 6.73
CA LYS A 189 -0.35 -14.78 7.52
C LYS A 189 -0.07 -14.76 9.00
N HIS A 190 -0.33 -13.61 9.59
CA HIS A 190 -0.22 -13.40 11.02
C HIS A 190 -1.55 -13.69 11.71
N TRP A 191 -1.70 -14.93 12.20
CA TRP A 191 -2.88 -15.40 12.94
C TRP A 191 -2.47 -15.76 14.36
N GLN A 192 -3.27 -15.38 15.35
CA GLN A 192 -2.93 -15.61 16.76
C GLN A 192 -3.31 -17.01 17.26
N SER A 193 -4.44 -17.56 16.82
CA SER A 193 -4.95 -18.82 17.43
C SER A 193 -5.66 -19.77 16.47
N LYS A 194 -5.84 -19.38 15.20
CA LYS A 194 -6.48 -20.24 14.19
C LYS A 194 -5.40 -20.95 13.39
N ALA A 195 -5.53 -22.26 13.19
CA ALA A 195 -4.68 -22.98 12.24
C ALA A 195 -5.07 -22.65 10.79
N VAL A 196 -4.08 -22.58 9.91
CA VAL A 196 -4.26 -22.36 8.46
C VAL A 196 -4.89 -23.61 7.82
N GLY A 197 -5.99 -23.39 7.11
CA GLY A 197 -6.75 -24.44 6.44
C GLY A 197 -6.36 -24.61 4.97
N VAL A 198 -6.93 -25.64 4.35
CA VAL A 198 -6.73 -25.93 2.92
C VAL A 198 -7.21 -24.77 2.04
N LYS A 199 -8.27 -24.07 2.46
CA LYS A 199 -8.83 -22.94 1.70
C LYS A 199 -7.76 -21.88 1.44
N GLU A 200 -7.06 -21.46 2.49
CA GLU A 200 -6.08 -20.39 2.42
C GLU A 200 -4.85 -20.79 1.59
N VAL A 201 -4.39 -22.04 1.73
CA VAL A 201 -3.28 -22.57 0.91
C VAL A 201 -3.69 -22.75 -0.56
N ARG A 202 -4.96 -23.11 -0.83
CA ARG A 202 -5.50 -23.21 -2.19
C ARG A 202 -5.63 -21.84 -2.86
N GLU A 203 -6.04 -20.81 -2.11
CA GLU A 203 -6.05 -19.44 -2.61
C GLU A 203 -4.63 -19.02 -3.03
N PHE A 204 -3.61 -19.35 -2.23
CA PHE A 204 -2.22 -19.09 -2.58
C PHE A 204 -1.75 -19.87 -3.81
N LEU A 205 -2.19 -21.11 -4.00
CA LEU A 205 -1.91 -21.86 -5.24
C LEU A 205 -2.46 -21.12 -6.47
N GLY A 206 -3.64 -20.50 -6.36
CA GLY A 206 -4.20 -19.66 -7.42
C GLY A 206 -3.29 -18.48 -7.77
N VAL A 207 -2.70 -17.83 -6.75
CA VAL A 207 -1.72 -16.75 -6.92
C VAL A 207 -0.44 -17.25 -7.60
N MET A 208 0.07 -18.42 -7.19
CA MET A 208 1.22 -19.03 -7.87
C MET A 208 0.94 -19.29 -9.35
N ALA A 209 -0.25 -19.83 -9.67
CA ALA A 209 -0.65 -20.12 -11.04
C ALA A 209 -0.78 -18.86 -11.90
N SER A 210 -1.31 -17.75 -11.35
CA SER A 210 -1.43 -16.48 -12.08
C SER A 210 -0.08 -15.86 -12.45
N HIS A 211 0.99 -16.22 -11.72
CA HIS A 211 2.37 -15.83 -12.00
C HIS A 211 3.22 -16.94 -12.62
N GLN A 212 2.61 -18.06 -13.04
CA GLN A 212 3.28 -19.21 -13.65
C GLN A 212 4.41 -19.79 -12.78
N LEU A 213 4.27 -19.72 -11.46
CA LEU A 213 5.24 -20.21 -10.50
C LEU A 213 4.93 -21.65 -10.10
N LYS A 214 5.95 -22.51 -10.18
CA LYS A 214 5.85 -23.93 -9.76
C LYS A 214 6.05 -24.12 -8.26
N SER A 215 6.59 -23.11 -7.57
CA SER A 215 6.80 -23.17 -6.12
C SER A 215 6.63 -21.81 -5.46
N GLY A 216 6.15 -21.83 -4.22
CA GLY A 216 5.99 -20.64 -3.38
C GLY A 216 6.17 -21.01 -1.92
N THR A 217 6.27 -20.00 -1.05
CA THR A 217 6.36 -20.21 0.40
C THR A 217 5.15 -19.58 1.08
N TYR A 218 4.49 -20.33 1.96
CA TYR A 218 3.40 -19.83 2.80
C TYR A 218 3.88 -19.82 4.24
N VAL A 219 3.99 -18.63 4.83
CA VAL A 219 4.47 -18.44 6.19
C VAL A 219 3.32 -18.04 7.11
N THR A 220 3.22 -18.66 8.27
CA THR A 220 2.27 -18.24 9.30
C THR A 220 2.89 -18.17 10.68
N SER A 221 2.41 -17.26 11.52
CA SER A 221 2.75 -17.21 12.95
C SER A 221 2.02 -18.29 13.77
N SER A 222 1.01 -18.94 13.18
CA SER A 222 0.25 -20.03 13.81
C SER A 222 0.74 -21.39 13.30
N THR A 223 -0.16 -22.37 13.20
CA THR A 223 0.08 -23.73 12.68
C THR A 223 -0.72 -23.98 11.41
N PHE A 224 -0.46 -25.10 10.74
CA PHE A 224 -1.28 -25.61 9.64
C PHE A 224 -2.10 -26.82 10.09
N SER A 225 -3.28 -26.97 9.50
CA SER A 225 -4.01 -28.26 9.54
C SER A 225 -3.24 -29.34 8.75
N ALA A 226 -3.46 -30.62 9.10
CA ALA A 226 -2.80 -31.74 8.44
C ALA A 226 -3.15 -31.79 6.93
N GLU A 227 -4.41 -31.49 6.60
CA GLU A 227 -4.90 -31.42 5.23
C GLU A 227 -4.24 -30.28 4.46
N ALA A 228 -4.02 -29.12 5.11
CA ALA A 228 -3.32 -28.00 4.49
C ALA A 228 -1.85 -28.33 4.19
N LEU A 229 -1.15 -29.03 5.10
CA LEU A 229 0.22 -29.49 4.87
C LEU A 229 0.30 -30.49 3.72
N ALA A 230 -0.62 -31.47 3.68
CA ALA A 230 -0.70 -32.44 2.60
C ALA A 230 -0.96 -31.75 1.25
N PHE A 231 -1.91 -30.81 1.21
CA PHE A 231 -2.20 -30.01 0.03
C PHE A 231 -1.01 -29.16 -0.40
N ALA A 232 -0.34 -28.48 0.54
CA ALA A 232 0.83 -27.65 0.25
C ALA A 232 1.95 -28.48 -0.40
N LYS A 233 2.29 -29.63 0.20
CA LYS A 233 3.31 -30.54 -0.30
C LYS A 233 3.01 -31.03 -1.71
N ALA A 234 1.76 -31.42 -1.99
CA ALA A 234 1.34 -31.90 -3.29
C ALA A 234 1.41 -30.84 -4.40
N ASN A 235 1.40 -29.55 -4.04
CA ASN A 235 1.30 -28.44 -4.98
C ASN A 235 2.54 -27.51 -4.97
N GLY A 236 3.68 -27.99 -4.49
CA GLY A 236 4.94 -27.22 -4.52
C GLY A 236 4.96 -26.01 -3.57
N ILE A 237 4.11 -25.99 -2.55
CA ILE A 237 4.06 -24.92 -1.55
C ILE A 237 4.88 -25.35 -0.34
N HIS A 238 5.88 -24.54 -0.01
CA HIS A 238 6.64 -24.67 1.22
C HIS A 238 5.85 -24.01 2.37
N ALA A 239 5.19 -24.83 3.17
CA ALA A 239 4.46 -24.38 4.36
C ALA A 239 5.42 -24.20 5.55
N GLN A 240 5.47 -23.00 6.12
CA GLN A 240 6.37 -22.63 7.20
C GLN A 240 5.58 -22.03 8.36
N ASP A 241 5.40 -22.80 9.43
CA ASP A 241 4.64 -22.38 10.61
C ASP A 241 5.50 -21.62 11.62
N GLY A 242 4.89 -21.16 12.71
CA GLY A 242 5.58 -20.38 13.74
C GLY A 242 6.76 -21.14 14.36
N THR A 243 6.62 -22.45 14.56
CA THR A 243 7.67 -23.32 15.12
C THR A 243 8.84 -23.45 14.15
N ALA A 244 8.57 -23.73 12.88
CA ALA A 244 9.58 -23.82 11.83
C ALA A 244 10.30 -22.47 11.62
N LEU A 245 9.56 -21.36 11.68
CA LEU A 245 10.12 -20.02 11.60
C LEU A 245 11.09 -19.74 12.76
N LEU A 246 10.68 -20.03 14.01
CA LEU A 246 11.54 -19.87 15.19
C LEU A 246 12.78 -20.76 15.10
N LYS A 247 12.65 -21.99 14.59
CA LYS A 247 13.80 -22.88 14.35
C LYS A 247 14.79 -22.27 13.36
N LEU A 248 14.31 -21.67 12.26
CA LEU A 248 15.18 -21.00 11.28
C LEU A 248 15.88 -19.77 11.88
N ILE A 249 15.19 -19.02 12.73
CA ILE A 249 15.79 -17.88 13.45
C ILE A 249 16.86 -18.37 14.42
N GLY A 250 16.61 -19.46 15.16
CA GLY A 250 17.56 -20.03 16.11
C GLY A 250 18.84 -20.59 15.45
N GLN A 251 18.83 -20.83 14.13
CA GLN A 251 20.01 -21.23 13.36
C GLN A 251 20.89 -20.04 12.93
N ARG A 252 20.49 -18.81 13.23
CA ARG A 252 21.24 -17.59 12.90
C ARG A 252 22.26 -17.24 13.99
N THR A 253 23.28 -16.46 13.64
CA THR A 253 24.22 -15.94 14.65
C THR A 253 23.50 -15.03 15.65
N THR A 254 24.10 -14.80 16.82
CA THR A 254 23.53 -13.93 17.85
C THR A 254 23.23 -12.53 17.31
N GLU A 255 24.13 -11.99 16.49
CA GLU A 255 23.99 -10.67 15.86
C GLU A 255 22.83 -10.64 14.87
N GLN A 256 22.68 -11.69 14.06
CA GLN A 256 21.58 -11.84 13.12
C GLN A 256 20.24 -11.98 13.85
N GLN A 257 20.19 -12.75 14.94
CA GLN A 257 18.99 -12.88 15.78
C GLN A 257 18.59 -11.56 16.41
N ALA A 258 19.55 -10.79 16.93
CA ALA A 258 19.31 -9.46 17.50
C ALA A 258 18.82 -8.47 16.44
N ALA A 259 19.38 -8.49 15.24
CA ALA A 259 18.92 -7.66 14.13
C ALA A 259 17.47 -7.97 13.72
N LEU A 260 17.09 -9.25 13.66
CA LEU A 260 15.69 -9.64 13.39
C LEU A 260 14.76 -9.16 14.52
N LEU A 261 15.23 -9.20 15.77
CA LEU A 261 14.42 -8.78 16.92
C LEU A 261 14.18 -7.27 16.91
N ALA A 262 15.18 -6.50 16.51
CA ALA A 262 15.06 -5.07 16.28
C ALA A 262 14.02 -4.76 15.17
N VAL A 263 14.01 -5.53 14.07
CA VAL A 263 12.98 -5.39 13.02
C VAL A 263 11.58 -5.71 13.56
N ALA A 264 11.44 -6.78 14.35
CA ALA A 264 10.16 -7.20 14.91
C ALA A 264 9.56 -6.13 15.83
N TYR A 265 10.39 -5.48 16.65
CA TYR A 265 9.96 -4.46 17.61
C TYR A 265 10.10 -3.00 17.13
N GLU A 266 10.32 -2.78 15.83
CA GLU A 266 10.42 -1.44 15.27
C GLU A 266 9.09 -0.67 15.38
N GLY A 267 9.15 0.55 15.94
CA GLY A 267 8.02 1.47 16.02
C GLY A 267 6.88 0.96 16.91
N GLU A 268 5.63 1.30 16.54
CA GLU A 268 4.44 0.84 17.25
C GLU A 268 4.09 -0.61 16.88
N TYR A 269 5.00 -1.54 17.22
CA TYR A 269 4.95 -2.93 16.78
C TYR A 269 3.70 -3.69 17.24
N TRP A 270 3.09 -3.28 18.36
CA TRP A 270 1.90 -3.91 18.94
C TRP A 270 0.59 -3.35 18.36
N ARG A 271 0.64 -2.16 17.75
CA ARG A 271 -0.52 -1.44 17.26
C ARG A 271 -0.79 -1.84 15.80
N PRO A 272 -1.92 -2.48 15.48
CA PRO A 272 -2.17 -2.98 14.13
C PRO A 272 -2.20 -1.87 13.09
N THR A 273 -1.72 -2.19 11.90
CA THR A 273 -1.81 -1.33 10.73
C THR A 273 -3.08 -1.63 9.94
N CYS A 274 -3.77 -0.62 9.41
CA CYS A 274 -4.94 -0.84 8.56
C CYS A 274 -4.52 -1.43 7.21
N ALA A 275 -4.98 -2.65 6.89
CA ALA A 275 -4.66 -3.32 5.63
C ALA A 275 -5.12 -2.55 4.37
N SER A 276 -6.15 -1.69 4.50
CA SER A 276 -6.68 -0.93 3.36
C SER A 276 -5.97 0.39 3.08
N CYS A 277 -5.40 1.06 4.09
CA CYS A 277 -4.80 2.39 3.91
C CYS A 277 -3.46 2.62 4.60
N GLY A 278 -2.92 1.63 5.32
CA GLY A 278 -1.58 1.72 5.91
C GLY A 278 -1.46 2.54 7.19
N THR A 279 -2.52 3.22 7.63
CA THR A 279 -2.49 4.01 8.86
C THR A 279 -2.64 3.10 10.07
N LYS A 280 -1.93 3.38 11.15
CA LYS A 280 -2.11 2.71 12.44
C LYS A 280 -3.56 2.83 12.90
N MET A 281 -4.08 1.72 13.41
CA MET A 281 -5.47 1.62 13.87
C MET A 281 -5.59 2.22 15.27
N VAL A 282 -6.79 2.72 15.57
CA VAL A 282 -7.16 3.27 16.87
C VAL A 282 -8.15 2.35 17.54
N GLU A 283 -8.10 2.30 18.86
CA GLU A 283 -9.08 1.58 19.66
C GLU A 283 -10.45 2.25 19.58
N ARG A 284 -11.49 1.44 19.43
CA ARG A 284 -12.88 1.88 19.38
C ARG A 284 -13.74 0.94 20.20
N ASN A 285 -14.75 1.47 20.85
CA ASN A 285 -15.70 0.65 21.62
C ASN A 285 -16.76 0.07 20.68
N SER A 286 -17.13 -1.19 20.89
CA SER A 286 -18.23 -1.81 20.17
C SER A 286 -19.56 -1.37 20.78
N THR A 287 -20.50 -0.95 19.93
CA THR A 287 -21.87 -0.66 20.36
C THR A 287 -22.74 -1.92 20.45
N LYS A 288 -22.29 -3.03 19.84
CA LYS A 288 -23.05 -4.29 19.74
C LYS A 288 -22.60 -5.37 20.72
N SER A 289 -21.40 -5.23 21.27
CA SER A 289 -20.79 -6.23 22.14
C SER A 289 -19.98 -5.52 23.21
N GLU A 290 -19.93 -6.07 24.42
CA GLU A 290 -19.02 -5.58 25.44
C GLU A 290 -17.56 -5.80 24.98
N GLY A 291 -16.82 -4.70 24.86
CA GLY A 291 -15.40 -4.69 24.50
C GLY A 291 -15.01 -3.65 23.46
N SER A 292 -13.71 -3.63 23.15
CA SER A 292 -13.11 -2.73 22.17
C SER A 292 -12.50 -3.50 21.00
N PHE A 293 -12.30 -2.79 19.90
CA PHE A 293 -11.70 -3.31 18.68
C PHE A 293 -10.80 -2.26 18.05
N TRP A 294 -9.84 -2.70 17.24
CA TRP A 294 -9.04 -1.83 16.40
C TRP A 294 -9.83 -1.44 15.15
N GLY A 295 -10.03 -0.14 14.97
CA GLY A 295 -10.65 0.46 13.79
C GLY A 295 -9.69 1.41 13.08
N CYS A 296 -9.89 1.61 11.77
CA CYS A 296 -9.07 2.54 11.02
C CYS A 296 -9.22 3.99 11.54
N ALA A 297 -8.09 4.69 11.76
CA ALA A 297 -8.09 6.11 12.15
C ALA A 297 -8.83 6.99 11.12
N ASN A 298 -8.69 6.67 9.83
CA ASN A 298 -9.31 7.41 8.72
C ASN A 298 -10.81 7.07 8.47
N TYR A 299 -11.47 6.30 9.33
CA TYR A 299 -12.91 6.04 9.19
C TYR A 299 -13.72 7.34 9.33
N PRO A 300 -14.77 7.60 8.52
CA PRO A 300 -15.43 6.69 7.58
C PRO A 300 -14.85 6.66 6.16
N LYS A 301 -13.81 7.46 5.87
CA LYS A 301 -13.18 7.54 4.52
C LYS A 301 -12.47 6.24 4.15
N CYS A 302 -11.95 5.52 5.14
CA CYS A 302 -11.43 4.17 4.99
C CYS A 302 -12.27 3.20 5.83
N ARG A 303 -12.92 2.24 5.16
CA ARG A 303 -13.74 1.19 5.78
C ARG A 303 -12.98 -0.15 5.86
N GLY A 304 -11.70 -0.07 6.23
CA GLY A 304 -10.87 -1.26 6.42
C GLY A 304 -11.45 -2.20 7.48
N ARG A 305 -11.13 -3.49 7.37
CA ARG A 305 -11.59 -4.52 8.31
C ARG A 305 -11.16 -4.18 9.74
N THR A 306 -12.07 -4.34 10.70
CA THR A 306 -11.81 -4.18 12.14
C THR A 306 -11.14 -5.43 12.70
N ILE A 307 -10.27 -5.26 13.70
CA ILE A 307 -9.60 -6.38 14.38
C ILE A 307 -10.07 -6.42 15.84
N PRO A 308 -10.64 -7.54 16.33
CA PRO A 308 -11.01 -7.66 17.75
C PRO A 308 -9.79 -7.48 18.65
N LYS A 309 -9.92 -6.76 19.78
CA LYS A 309 -8.92 -6.85 20.84
C LYS A 309 -9.19 -8.11 21.64
N SER A 310 -8.16 -8.92 21.88
CA SER A 310 -8.24 -10.04 22.83
C SER A 310 -8.70 -9.48 24.18
N LYS A 311 -9.77 -10.03 24.75
CA LYS A 311 -10.13 -9.75 26.14
C LYS A 311 -8.95 -10.22 26.98
N VAL A 312 -8.21 -9.30 27.58
CA VAL A 312 -7.27 -9.69 28.64
C VAL A 312 -8.18 -10.19 29.75
N SER A 313 -8.28 -11.51 29.89
CA SER A 313 -8.91 -12.09 31.08
C SER A 313 -8.09 -11.61 32.26
N ALA A 314 -8.62 -10.61 32.98
CA ALA A 314 -8.12 -10.24 34.28
C ALA A 314 -8.32 -11.47 35.16
N THR A 315 -7.27 -12.28 35.26
CA THR A 315 -7.22 -13.34 36.25
C THR A 315 -6.80 -12.63 37.53
N VAL A 316 -7.78 -12.42 38.41
CA VAL A 316 -7.60 -11.99 39.79
C VAL A 316 -6.88 -13.08 40.57
#